data_AF-A0A3D5SBF1-F1
#
_entry.id   AF-A0A3D5SBF1-F1
#
_cell.length_a   1.000
_cell.length_b   1.000
_cell.length_c   1.000
_cell.angle_alpha   90.00
_cell.angle_beta   90.00
_cell.angle_gamma   90.00
#
_symmetry.space_group_name_H-M   'P 1'
#
loop_
_entity.id
_entity.type
_entity.pdbx_description
1 polymer ?
#
loop_
_entity_poly.entity_id
_entity_poly.type
_entity_poly.pdbx_seq_one_letter_code
_entity_poly.pdbx_strand_id
1 'polypeptide(L)'
;TYLWQHSLLCALWGREIARLCHLNSEVVFLNALLHQIGKPVVLHAINELLSDQELLPMRDDLLRLIEKHQKTTGLKLARSWHLPESIMATISYIDEYDLAKDMQLEVAAVNAARLLADIVLATGEPVRFLDAVVDQAVFSELNLYKYEIQLLDDKRDVVEQMMQALIV
;
A
#
# COMPACT_ATOMS: atom_id res chain seq x y z
N THR A 1 13.67 6.78 0.70
CA THR A 1 13.52 5.38 1.17
C THR A 1 12.12 5.03 1.64
N TYR A 2 11.41 5.90 2.39
CA TYR A 2 10.07 5.59 2.92
C TYR A 2 9.07 5.05 1.89
N LEU A 3 8.88 5.70 0.72
CA LEU A 3 7.93 5.23 -0.30
C LEU A 3 8.23 3.80 -0.78
N TRP A 4 9.50 3.43 -0.89
CA TRP A 4 9.93 2.08 -1.26
C TRP A 4 9.64 1.08 -0.16
N GLN A 5 10.03 1.41 1.08
CA GLN A 5 9.78 0.58 2.27
C GLN A 5 8.29 0.31 2.46
N HIS A 6 7.48 1.36 2.37
CA HIS A 6 6.02 1.27 2.49
C HIS A 6 5.42 0.39 1.40
N SER A 7 5.75 0.62 0.12
CA SER A 7 5.24 -0.19 -0.99
C SER A 7 5.63 -1.67 -0.86
N LEU A 8 6.86 -1.94 -0.41
CA LEU A 8 7.35 -3.29 -0.20
C LEU A 8 6.66 -3.97 0.99
N LEU A 9 6.45 -3.28 2.11
CA LEU A 9 5.68 -3.82 3.24
C LEU A 9 4.22 -4.09 2.85
N CYS A 10 3.59 -3.20 2.07
CA CYS A 10 2.26 -3.46 1.51
C CYS A 10 2.26 -4.75 0.69
N ALA A 11 3.28 -4.96 -0.17
CA ALA A 11 3.40 -6.17 -0.97
C ALA A 11 3.53 -7.43 -0.11
N LEU A 12 4.42 -7.41 0.88
CA LEU A 12 4.66 -8.54 1.78
C LEU A 12 3.42 -8.87 2.63
N TRP A 13 2.78 -7.88 3.24
CA TRP A 13 1.55 -8.08 3.99
C TRP A 13 0.38 -8.50 3.11
N GLY A 14 0.25 -7.92 1.91
CA GLY A 14 -0.78 -8.28 0.95
C GLY A 14 -0.67 -9.75 0.53
N ARG A 15 0.54 -10.28 0.41
CA ARG A 15 0.78 -11.69 0.13
C ARG A 15 0.32 -12.60 1.28
N GLU A 16 0.58 -12.22 2.53
CA GLU A 16 0.12 -13.01 3.69
C GLU A 16 -1.40 -12.94 3.85
N ILE A 17 -2.00 -11.76 3.68
CA ILE A 17 -3.47 -11.57 3.69
C ILE A 17 -4.13 -12.40 2.58
N ALA A 18 -3.58 -12.36 1.37
CA ALA A 18 -4.12 -13.12 0.24
C ALA A 18 -4.14 -14.62 0.50
N ARG A 19 -3.13 -15.17 1.20
CA ARG A 19 -3.09 -16.59 1.57
C ARG A 19 -4.22 -16.95 2.54
N LEU A 20 -4.49 -16.10 3.52
CA LEU A 20 -5.58 -16.29 4.48
C LEU A 20 -6.95 -16.16 3.81
N CYS A 21 -7.08 -15.27 2.83
CA CYS A 21 -8.32 -15.05 2.08
C CYS A 21 -8.51 -16.00 0.88
N HIS A 22 -7.59 -16.95 0.65
CA HIS A 22 -7.57 -17.84 -0.53
C HIS A 22 -7.58 -17.10 -1.88
N LEU A 23 -6.98 -15.91 -1.94
CA LEU A 23 -6.78 -15.11 -3.14
C LEU A 23 -5.46 -15.48 -3.84
N ASN A 24 -5.28 -15.05 -5.09
CA ASN A 24 -4.00 -15.18 -5.77
C ASN A 24 -2.95 -14.26 -5.12
N SER A 25 -2.06 -14.86 -4.32
CA SER A 25 -1.09 -14.12 -3.53
C SER A 25 -0.07 -13.33 -4.35
N GLU A 26 0.28 -13.79 -5.55
CA GLU A 26 1.21 -13.07 -6.44
C GLU A 26 0.54 -11.86 -7.10
N VAL A 27 -0.75 -11.97 -7.44
CA VAL A 27 -1.54 -10.83 -7.95
C VAL A 27 -1.67 -9.77 -6.87
N VAL A 28 -2.06 -10.15 -5.65
CA VAL A 28 -2.19 -9.18 -4.54
C VAL A 28 -0.83 -8.57 -4.17
N PHE A 29 0.25 -9.36 -4.16
CA PHE A 29 1.61 -8.85 -3.94
C PHE A 29 1.97 -7.76 -4.96
N LEU A 30 1.76 -8.02 -6.26
CA LEU A 30 2.10 -7.07 -7.31
C LEU A 30 1.20 -5.83 -7.28
N ASN A 31 -0.10 -6.02 -7.06
CA ASN A 31 -1.06 -4.91 -6.89
C ASN A 31 -0.63 -4.01 -5.72
N ALA A 32 -0.29 -4.59 -4.57
CA ALA A 32 0.15 -3.86 -3.39
C ALA A 32 1.52 -3.20 -3.56
N LEU A 33 2.45 -3.80 -4.28
CA LEU A 33 3.74 -3.17 -4.59
C LEU A 33 3.58 -1.88 -5.42
N LEU A 34 2.57 -1.86 -6.31
CA LEU A 34 2.40 -0.80 -7.31
C LEU A 34 1.21 0.12 -7.04
N HIS A 35 0.47 -0.09 -5.95
CA HIS A 35 -0.78 0.60 -5.61
C HIS A 35 -0.68 2.13 -5.57
N GLN A 36 0.50 2.66 -5.24
CA GLN A 36 0.78 4.10 -5.14
C GLN A 36 1.99 4.51 -5.99
N ILE A 37 2.24 3.82 -7.11
CA ILE A 37 3.34 4.13 -8.04
C ILE A 37 3.32 5.58 -8.56
N GLY A 38 2.17 6.27 -8.50
CA GLY A 38 2.06 7.68 -8.84
C GLY A 38 2.76 8.63 -7.86
N LYS A 39 2.93 8.26 -6.58
CA LYS A 39 3.59 9.11 -5.57
C LYS A 39 5.03 9.47 -5.93
N PRO A 40 5.93 8.52 -6.24
CA PRO A 40 7.30 8.86 -6.64
C PRO A 40 7.34 9.65 -7.95
N VAL A 41 6.42 9.41 -8.90
CA VAL A 41 6.37 10.15 -10.17
C VAL A 41 6.01 11.61 -9.93
N VAL A 42 4.99 11.88 -9.11
CA VAL A 42 4.58 13.26 -8.78
C VAL A 42 5.69 13.96 -7.99
N LEU A 43 6.29 13.28 -7.01
CA LEU A 43 7.42 13.84 -6.26
C LEU A 43 8.59 14.20 -7.19
N HIS A 44 8.93 13.33 -8.13
CA HIS A 44 9.98 13.61 -9.12
C HIS A 44 9.61 14.80 -10.01
N ALA A 45 8.37 14.86 -10.53
CA ALA A 45 7.92 15.99 -11.35
C ALA A 45 7.96 17.32 -10.58
N ILE A 46 7.62 17.33 -9.29
CA ILE A 46 7.74 18.52 -8.44
C ILE A 46 9.22 18.90 -8.28
N ASN A 47 10.10 17.92 -8.04
CA ASN A 47 11.53 18.16 -7.93
C ASN A 47 12.14 18.77 -9.20
N GLU A 48 11.71 18.33 -10.39
CA GLU A 48 12.18 18.91 -11.67
C GLU A 48 11.67 20.33 -11.91
N LEU A 49 10.51 20.69 -11.35
CA LEU A 49 9.94 22.04 -11.48
C LEU A 49 10.58 23.03 -10.49
N LEU A 50 11.05 22.53 -9.35
CA LEU A 50 11.78 23.34 -8.37
C LEU A 50 13.15 23.69 -8.96
N SER A 51 13.36 24.97 -9.25
CA SER A 51 14.66 25.46 -9.69
C SER A 51 15.67 25.43 -8.55
N ASP A 52 16.98 25.35 -8.82
CA ASP A 52 18.07 25.35 -7.81
C ASP A 52 18.04 26.53 -6.80
N GLN A 53 17.22 27.56 -7.04
CA GLN A 53 17.10 28.78 -6.23
C GLN A 53 15.72 28.97 -5.59
N GLU A 54 14.79 28.02 -5.73
CA GLU A 54 13.45 28.14 -5.15
C GLU A 54 13.40 27.61 -3.70
N LEU A 55 12.68 28.33 -2.85
CA LEU A 55 12.33 27.86 -1.51
C LEU A 55 11.51 26.58 -1.63
N LEU A 56 11.97 25.52 -0.97
CA LEU A 56 11.22 24.27 -0.89
C LEU A 56 9.82 24.54 -0.32
N PRO A 57 8.76 23.99 -0.94
CA PRO A 57 7.41 24.07 -0.38
C PRO A 57 7.37 23.52 1.03
N MET A 58 6.45 24.05 1.86
CA MET A 58 6.19 23.45 3.16
C MET A 58 5.77 21.98 2.97
N ARG A 59 6.21 21.11 3.88
CA ARG A 59 5.96 19.66 3.83
C ARG A 59 4.49 19.34 3.59
N ASP A 60 3.57 20.04 4.26
CA ASP A 60 2.14 19.76 4.16
C ASP A 60 1.54 20.19 2.82
N ASP A 61 2.11 21.20 2.15
CA ASP A 61 1.71 21.60 0.80
C ASP A 61 2.22 20.57 -0.23
N LEU A 62 3.45 20.08 -0.06
CA LEU A 62 4.02 19.02 -0.89
C LEU A 62 3.19 17.74 -0.80
N LEU A 63 2.85 17.30 0.42
CA LEU A 63 2.01 16.12 0.64
C LEU A 63 0.63 16.28 0.01
N ARG A 64 -0.01 17.46 0.16
CA ARG A 64 -1.31 17.74 -0.49
C ARG A 64 -1.23 17.66 -2.01
N LEU A 65 -0.15 18.17 -2.61
CA LEU A 65 0.04 18.10 -4.06
C LEU A 65 0.28 16.67 -4.54
N ILE A 66 1.08 15.88 -3.81
CA ILE A 66 1.30 14.46 -4.10
C ILE A 66 -0.02 13.70 -4.04
N GLU A 67 -0.78 13.81 -2.96
CA GLU A 67 -2.04 13.06 -2.81
C GLU A 67 -3.08 13.46 -3.87
N LYS A 68 -3.16 14.76 -4.21
CA LYS A 68 -4.05 15.24 -5.26
C LYS A 68 -3.78 14.61 -6.62
N HIS A 69 -2.52 14.35 -6.96
CA HIS A 69 -2.13 13.94 -8.31
C HIS A 69 -1.68 12.48 -8.45
N GLN A 70 -1.33 11.80 -7.37
CA GLN A 70 -0.73 10.46 -7.42
C GLN A 70 -1.65 9.44 -8.11
N LYS A 71 -2.96 9.42 -7.82
CA LYS A 71 -3.88 8.46 -8.45
C LYS A 71 -3.93 8.62 -9.97
N THR A 72 -4.15 9.85 -10.44
CA THR A 72 -4.22 10.15 -11.88
C THR A 72 -2.90 9.87 -12.60
N THR A 73 -1.77 10.15 -11.95
CA THR A 73 -0.43 9.92 -12.49
C THR A 73 -0.09 8.44 -12.53
N GLY A 74 -0.41 7.70 -11.46
CA GLY A 74 -0.23 6.26 -11.36
C GLY A 74 -1.01 5.51 -12.44
N LEU A 75 -2.27 5.89 -12.68
CA LEU A 75 -3.08 5.28 -13.77
C LEU A 75 -2.51 5.56 -15.16
N LYS A 76 -2.00 6.78 -15.42
CA LYS A 76 -1.33 7.10 -16.70
C LYS A 76 -0.08 6.24 -16.90
N LEU A 77 0.73 6.08 -15.86
CA LEU A 77 1.93 5.25 -15.90
C LEU A 77 1.59 3.77 -16.08
N ALA A 78 0.60 3.25 -15.33
CA ALA A 78 0.15 1.87 -15.45
C ALA A 78 -0.30 1.54 -16.88
N ARG A 79 -1.04 2.44 -17.54
CA ARG A 79 -1.45 2.29 -18.94
C ARG A 79 -0.26 2.32 -19.90
N SER A 80 0.69 3.25 -19.72
CA SER A 80 1.84 3.34 -20.63
C SER A 80 2.76 2.12 -20.54
N TRP A 81 2.84 1.51 -19.36
CA TRP A 81 3.59 0.28 -19.10
C TRP A 81 2.80 -0.99 -19.42
N HIS A 82 1.57 -0.88 -19.90
CA HIS A 82 0.68 -2.02 -20.18
C HIS A 82 0.51 -2.95 -18.97
N LEU A 83 0.39 -2.37 -17.77
CA LEU A 83 0.18 -3.13 -16.55
C LEU A 83 -1.21 -3.79 -16.53
N PRO A 84 -1.38 -4.94 -15.85
CA PRO A 84 -2.66 -5.62 -15.72
C PRO A 84 -3.79 -4.74 -15.19
N GLU A 85 -5.02 -5.02 -15.62
CA GLU A 85 -6.25 -4.37 -15.11
C GLU A 85 -6.38 -4.45 -13.59
N SER A 86 -5.84 -5.51 -12.95
CA SER A 86 -5.84 -5.66 -11.50
C SER A 86 -5.13 -4.52 -10.77
N ILE A 87 -4.01 -4.05 -11.35
CA ILE A 87 -3.22 -2.95 -10.80
C ILE A 87 -3.96 -1.63 -11.01
N MET A 88 -4.56 -1.44 -12.19
CA MET A 88 -5.36 -0.24 -12.47
C MET A 88 -6.61 -0.15 -11.58
N ALA A 89 -7.28 -1.28 -11.32
CA ALA A 89 -8.39 -1.36 -10.37
C ALA A 89 -7.94 -0.99 -8.95
N THR A 90 -6.80 -1.54 -8.51
CA THR A 90 -6.23 -1.23 -7.19
C THR A 90 -5.88 0.26 -7.06
N ILE A 91 -5.17 0.86 -8.03
CA ILE A 91 -4.85 2.30 -7.99
C ILE A 91 -6.13 3.15 -7.95
N SER A 92 -7.17 2.75 -8.69
CA SER A 92 -8.43 3.50 -8.77
C SER A 92 -9.21 3.47 -7.46
N TYR A 93 -9.28 2.29 -6.83
CA TYR A 93 -10.25 1.99 -5.78
C TYR A 93 -9.65 1.63 -4.42
N ILE A 94 -8.34 1.69 -4.20
CA ILE A 94 -7.77 1.27 -2.91
C ILE A 94 -8.41 1.95 -1.68
N ASP A 95 -8.79 3.23 -1.78
CA ASP A 95 -9.43 3.96 -0.68
C ASP A 95 -10.95 3.71 -0.56
N GLU A 96 -11.55 3.22 -1.64
CA GLU A 96 -12.99 2.99 -1.84
C GLU A 96 -13.14 1.57 -2.40
N TYR A 97 -12.54 0.60 -1.71
CA TYR A 97 -12.35 -0.75 -2.26
C TYR A 97 -13.70 -1.44 -2.52
N ASP A 98 -14.74 -1.04 -1.79
CA ASP A 98 -16.12 -1.47 -1.91
C ASP A 98 -16.79 -1.01 -3.23
N LEU A 99 -16.24 0.02 -3.88
CA LEU A 99 -16.70 0.50 -5.19
C LEU A 99 -16.01 -0.21 -6.36
N ALA A 100 -15.01 -1.07 -6.11
CA ALA A 100 -14.35 -1.85 -7.15
C ALA A 100 -15.32 -2.91 -7.71
N LYS A 101 -15.69 -2.78 -8.98
CA LYS A 101 -16.63 -3.70 -9.65
C LYS A 101 -16.03 -5.08 -9.93
N ASP A 102 -14.72 -5.10 -10.19
CA ASP A 102 -13.94 -6.30 -10.44
C ASP A 102 -12.80 -6.35 -9.43
N MET A 103 -12.45 -7.56 -8.97
CA MET A 103 -11.33 -7.80 -8.04
C MET A 103 -11.48 -7.07 -6.68
N GLN A 104 -12.73 -6.88 -6.21
CA GLN A 104 -13.02 -6.18 -4.96
C GLN A 104 -12.24 -6.74 -3.77
N LEU A 105 -12.16 -8.07 -3.64
CA LEU A 105 -11.44 -8.72 -2.56
C LEU A 105 -9.93 -8.50 -2.63
N GLU A 106 -9.34 -8.51 -3.83
CA GLU A 106 -7.93 -8.18 -4.02
C GLU A 106 -7.63 -6.72 -3.68
N VAL A 107 -8.51 -5.78 -4.08
CA VAL A 107 -8.35 -4.36 -3.74
C VAL A 107 -8.50 -4.16 -2.22
N ALA A 108 -9.47 -4.82 -1.57
CA ALA A 108 -9.63 -4.82 -0.12
C ALA A 108 -8.41 -5.42 0.59
N ALA A 109 -7.84 -6.52 0.09
CA ALA A 109 -6.62 -7.11 0.62
C ALA A 109 -5.43 -6.16 0.54
N VAL A 110 -5.28 -5.40 -0.56
CA VAL A 110 -4.25 -4.37 -0.67
C VAL A 110 -4.50 -3.21 0.31
N ASN A 111 -5.75 -2.80 0.51
CA ASN A 111 -6.10 -1.77 1.51
C ASN A 111 -5.74 -2.23 2.94
N ALA A 112 -6.12 -3.45 3.32
CA ALA A 112 -5.76 -4.03 4.62
C ALA A 112 -4.24 -4.13 4.79
N ALA A 113 -3.52 -4.55 3.74
CA ALA A 113 -2.05 -4.60 3.76
C ALA A 113 -1.41 -3.23 3.96
N ARG A 114 -1.99 -2.18 3.36
CA ARG A 114 -1.55 -0.80 3.55
C ARG A 114 -1.69 -0.36 5.00
N LEU A 115 -2.80 -0.69 5.66
CA LEU A 115 -2.99 -0.41 7.09
C LEU A 115 -1.93 -1.12 7.94
N LEU A 116 -1.61 -2.39 7.67
CA LEU A 116 -0.56 -3.10 8.39
C LEU A 116 0.83 -2.49 8.15
N ALA A 117 1.14 -2.08 6.93
CA ALA A 117 2.39 -1.41 6.60
C ALA A 117 2.52 -0.06 7.34
N ASP A 118 1.44 0.73 7.41
CA ASP A 118 1.40 1.98 8.15
C ASP A 118 1.64 1.77 9.66
N ILE A 119 1.03 0.72 10.24
CA ILE A 119 1.25 0.35 11.65
C ILE A 119 2.71 -0.05 11.90
N VAL A 120 3.31 -0.85 11.01
CA VAL A 120 4.71 -1.30 11.13
C VAL A 120 5.68 -0.12 11.02
N LEU A 121 5.39 0.86 10.16
CA LEU A 121 6.23 2.04 9.95
C LEU A 121 5.97 3.18 10.94
N ALA A 122 4.94 3.07 11.79
CA ALA A 122 4.63 4.09 12.78
C ALA A 122 5.77 4.22 13.80
N THR A 123 6.07 5.46 14.20
CA THR A 123 7.07 5.72 15.25
C THR A 123 6.48 5.39 16.62
N GLY A 124 7.16 4.55 17.41
CA GLY A 124 6.73 4.22 18.78
C GLY A 124 6.98 2.76 19.13
N GLU A 125 6.35 2.30 20.20
CA GLU A 125 6.35 0.89 20.55
C GLU A 125 5.47 0.08 19.58
N PRO A 126 5.89 -1.12 19.16
CA PRO A 126 5.07 -1.98 18.32
C PRO A 126 3.72 -2.29 18.98
N VAL A 127 2.64 -2.03 18.26
CA VAL A 127 1.28 -2.38 18.67
C VAL A 127 0.87 -3.69 18.01
N ARG A 128 0.18 -4.55 18.76
CA ARG A 128 -0.40 -5.78 18.23
C ARG A 128 -1.41 -5.43 17.15
N PHE A 129 -1.40 -6.15 16.03
CA PHE A 129 -2.36 -5.88 14.96
C PHE A 129 -3.80 -5.99 15.42
N LEU A 130 -4.12 -6.95 16.31
CA LEU A 130 -5.46 -7.11 16.85
C LEU A 130 -6.00 -5.82 17.47
N ASP A 131 -5.17 -5.11 18.24
CA ASP A 131 -5.58 -3.89 18.92
C ASP A 131 -5.68 -2.70 17.96
N ALA A 132 -4.83 -2.69 16.91
CA ALA A 132 -4.74 -1.61 15.95
C ALA A 132 -5.81 -1.65 14.84
N VAL A 133 -6.31 -2.84 14.48
CA VAL A 133 -7.20 -3.01 13.32
C VAL A 133 -8.60 -3.52 13.66
N VAL A 134 -8.94 -3.70 14.94
CA VAL A 134 -10.25 -4.23 15.37
C VAL A 134 -11.45 -3.44 14.83
N ASP A 135 -11.31 -2.12 14.70
CA ASP A 135 -12.37 -1.22 14.20
C ASP A 135 -12.29 -0.96 12.69
N GLN A 136 -11.37 -1.62 11.98
CA GLN A 136 -11.17 -1.43 10.55
C GLN A 136 -12.07 -2.38 9.75
N ALA A 137 -13.08 -1.81 9.09
CA ALA A 137 -14.11 -2.56 8.35
C ALA A 137 -13.53 -3.57 7.35
N VAL A 138 -12.45 -3.20 6.65
CA VAL A 138 -11.79 -4.05 5.64
C VAL A 138 -11.38 -5.43 6.16
N PHE A 139 -10.98 -5.54 7.43
CA PHE A 139 -10.59 -6.85 8.01
C PHE A 139 -11.82 -7.74 8.20
N SER A 140 -12.94 -7.18 8.65
CA SER A 140 -14.20 -7.92 8.77
C SER A 140 -14.76 -8.34 7.40
N GLU A 141 -14.62 -7.51 6.38
CA GLU A 141 -15.05 -7.82 5.00
C GLU A 141 -14.24 -8.95 4.37
N LEU A 142 -12.93 -9.01 4.69
CA LEU A 142 -12.04 -10.10 4.29
C LEU A 142 -12.21 -11.36 5.16
N ASN A 143 -13.13 -11.36 6.13
CA ASN A 143 -13.29 -12.42 7.14
C ASN A 143 -12.01 -12.70 7.94
N LEU A 144 -11.18 -11.67 8.15
CA LEU A 144 -10.00 -11.73 9.01
C LEU A 144 -10.40 -11.30 10.42
N TYR A 145 -10.67 -12.29 11.27
CA TYR A 145 -11.02 -12.05 12.66
C TYR A 145 -9.81 -12.22 13.56
N LYS A 146 -10.05 -12.32 14.87
CA LYS A 146 -9.00 -12.40 15.89
C LYS A 146 -7.94 -13.47 15.59
N TYR A 147 -8.36 -14.65 15.10
CA TYR A 147 -7.43 -15.74 14.83
C TYR A 147 -6.53 -15.41 13.63
N GLU A 148 -7.11 -14.98 12.51
CA GLU A 148 -6.37 -14.62 11.30
C GLU A 148 -5.43 -13.42 11.54
N ILE A 149 -5.90 -12.41 12.28
CA ILE A 149 -5.09 -11.25 12.64
C ILE A 149 -3.91 -11.66 13.54
N GLN A 150 -4.10 -12.61 14.46
CA GLN A 150 -2.99 -13.15 15.26
C GLN A 150 -1.97 -13.88 14.37
N LEU A 151 -2.42 -14.66 13.38
CA LEU A 151 -1.51 -15.31 12.43
C LEU A 151 -0.68 -14.29 11.64
N LEU A 152 -1.25 -13.13 11.31
CA LEU A 152 -0.50 -12.03 10.67
C LEU A 152 0.52 -11.42 11.62
N ASP A 153 0.17 -11.20 12.89
CA ASP A 153 1.09 -10.65 13.89
C ASP A 153 2.28 -11.60 14.14
N ASP A 154 2.02 -12.92 14.16
CA ASP A 154 3.05 -13.97 14.27
C ASP A 154 4.02 -14.00 13.07
N LYS A 155 3.67 -13.37 11.94
CA LYS A 155 4.53 -13.25 10.75
C LYS A 155 5.42 -12.02 10.73
N ARG A 156 5.28 -11.12 11.71
CA ARG A 156 5.98 -9.82 11.72
C ARG A 156 7.48 -9.94 11.52
N ASP A 157 8.16 -10.74 12.34
CA ASP A 157 9.62 -10.91 12.26
C ASP A 157 10.06 -11.44 10.88
N VAL A 158 9.27 -12.35 10.29
CA VAL A 158 9.56 -12.94 8.97
C VAL A 158 9.39 -11.88 7.87
N VAL A 159 8.33 -11.08 7.93
CA VAL A 159 8.09 -9.99 6.98
C VAL A 159 9.17 -8.92 7.08
N GLU A 160 9.58 -8.55 8.30
CA GLU A 160 10.65 -7.58 8.53
C GLU A 160 12.00 -8.06 7.99
N GLN A 161 12.36 -9.32 8.24
CA GLN A 161 13.59 -9.92 7.68
C GLN A 161 13.56 -9.94 6.15
N MET A 162 12.43 -10.32 5.54
CA MET A 162 12.27 -10.30 4.08
C MET A 162 12.38 -8.88 3.52
N MET A 163 11.78 -7.90 4.18
CA MET A 163 11.87 -6.50 3.78
C MET A 163 13.33 -6.01 3.80
N GLN A 164 14.07 -6.29 4.87
CA GLN A 164 15.48 -5.91 4.98
C GLN A 164 16.35 -6.55 3.89
N ALA A 165 16.09 -7.80 3.52
CA ALA A 165 16.82 -8.50 2.47
C ALA A 165 16.60 -7.91 1.06
N LEU A 166 15.51 -7.16 0.84
CA LEU A 166 15.13 -6.57 -0.45
C LEU A 166 15.44 -5.07 -0.56
N ILE A 167 15.92 -4.44 0.52
CA ILE A 167 16.30 -3.01 0.55
C ILE A 167 17.79 -2.78 0.27
N VAL A 168 18.57 -3.86 0.03
CA VAL A 168 20.03 -3.84 -0.21
C VAL A 168 20.43 -2.88 -1.33
#